data_AF-A0A2V6X458-F1
#
_entry.id   AF-A0A2V6X458-F1
#
_cell.length_a   1.000
_cell.length_b   1.000
_cell.length_c   1.000
_cell.angle_alpha   90.00
_cell.angle_beta   90.00
_cell.angle_gamma   90.00
#
_symmetry.space_group_name_H-M   'P 1'
#
loop_
_entity.id
_entity.type
_entity.pdbx_description
1 polymer ?
#
loop_
_entity_poly.entity_id
_entity_poly.type
_entity_poly.pdbx_seq_one_letter_code
_entity_poly.pdbx_strand_id
1 'polypeptide(L)'
;MLTARGAPLVLLVVFLAIGGTVLAWVRTDQRPPAWDYANHLERMVACADDLAAGRLRAILERSSFYPPLVPCTASLVYRLMPSDAAAAQVTILLFLGLGVVATYLLGRRFFDPTASAVAAVMFATAPFVVFSTLNFQLDLPLAAVAALFLYVLLRT
;
A
#
# COMPACT_ATOMS: atom_id res chain seq x y z
N MET A 1 15.20 4.85 -25.21
CA MET A 1 15.59 3.89 -24.16
C MET A 1 15.69 4.63 -22.84
N LEU A 2 14.94 4.21 -21.82
CA LEU A 2 15.06 4.80 -20.48
C LEU A 2 16.39 4.34 -19.88
N THR A 3 17.25 5.28 -19.50
CA THR A 3 18.47 4.95 -18.77
C THR A 3 18.11 4.45 -17.37
N ALA A 4 19.02 3.75 -16.69
CA ALA A 4 18.84 3.36 -15.29
C ALA A 4 18.49 4.55 -14.38
N ARG A 5 18.89 5.78 -14.77
CA ARG A 5 18.58 7.03 -14.05
C ARG A 5 17.19 7.58 -14.37
N GLY A 6 16.61 7.27 -15.53
CA GLY A 6 15.27 7.74 -15.92
C GLY A 6 14.13 6.90 -15.35
N ALA A 7 14.35 5.61 -15.10
CA ALA A 7 13.31 4.72 -14.57
C ALA A 7 12.72 5.19 -13.22
N PRO A 8 13.51 5.59 -12.20
CA PRO A 8 12.95 6.10 -10.95
C PRO A 8 12.04 7.32 -11.13
N LEU A 9 12.40 8.23 -12.05
CA LEU A 9 11.58 9.41 -12.34
C LEU A 9 10.22 9.02 -12.95
N VAL A 10 10.21 8.08 -13.90
CA VAL A 10 8.96 7.59 -14.48
C VAL A 10 8.06 6.95 -13.43
N LEU A 11 8.62 6.09 -12.56
CA LEU A 11 7.86 5.45 -11.49
C LEU A 11 7.33 6.48 -10.48
N LEU A 12 8.12 7.50 -10.15
CA LEU A 12 7.68 8.60 -9.30
C LEU A 12 6.52 9.38 -9.94
N VAL A 13 6.62 9.71 -11.23
CA VAL A 13 5.55 10.43 -11.95
C VAL A 13 4.26 9.60 -11.96
N VAL A 14 4.34 8.30 -12.24
CA VAL A 14 3.18 7.40 -12.20
C VAL A 14 2.59 7.32 -10.79
N PHE A 15 3.43 7.16 -9.77
CA PHE A 15 3.00 7.14 -8.38
C PHE A 15 2.28 8.44 -7.98
N LEU A 16 2.85 9.60 -8.32
CA LEU A 16 2.26 10.91 -8.03
C LEU A 16 0.96 11.14 -8.81
N ALA A 17 0.87 10.66 -10.05
CA ALA A 17 -0.35 10.73 -10.85
C ALA A 17 -1.48 9.92 -10.18
N ILE A 18 -1.20 8.68 -9.78
CA ILE A 18 -2.17 7.84 -9.04
C ILE A 18 -2.54 8.50 -7.70
N GLY A 19 -1.56 8.99 -6.94
CA GLY A 19 -1.80 9.70 -5.69
C GLY A 19 -2.68 10.95 -5.88
N GLY A 20 -2.47 11.70 -6.95
CA GLY A 20 -3.32 12.83 -7.35
C GLY A 20 -4.75 12.40 -7.68
N THR A 21 -4.94 11.28 -8.38
CA THR A 21 -6.27 10.71 -8.67
C THR A 21 -6.97 10.26 -7.40
N VAL A 22 -6.27 9.55 -6.50
CA VAL A 22 -6.81 9.13 -5.19
C VAL A 22 -7.23 10.35 -4.39
N LEU A 23 -6.38 11.37 -4.33
CA LEU A 23 -6.69 12.61 -3.61
C LEU A 23 -7.90 13.34 -4.19
N ALA A 24 -8.03 13.41 -5.51
CA ALA A 24 -9.21 13.97 -6.16
C ALA A 24 -10.46 13.16 -5.84
N TRP A 25 -10.38 11.82 -5.88
CA TRP A 25 -11.48 10.93 -5.56
C TRP A 25 -11.97 11.11 -4.11
N VAL A 26 -11.06 11.07 -3.14
CA VAL A 26 -11.36 11.17 -1.70
C VAL A 26 -11.90 12.54 -1.31
N ARG A 27 -11.68 13.57 -2.13
CA ARG A 27 -12.35 14.88 -1.95
C ARG A 27 -13.78 14.88 -2.47
N THR A 28 -14.07 14.11 -3.52
CA THR A 28 -15.40 14.05 -4.13
C THR A 28 -16.31 13.05 -3.42
N ASP A 29 -15.81 11.86 -3.08
CA ASP A 29 -16.58 10.80 -2.44
C ASP A 29 -16.39 10.84 -0.92
N GLN A 30 -17.39 11.36 -0.21
CA GLN A 30 -17.41 11.47 1.26
C GLN A 30 -18.29 10.39 1.91
N ARG A 31 -18.68 9.34 1.17
CA ARG A 31 -19.48 8.26 1.74
C ARG A 31 -18.66 7.47 2.77
N PRO A 32 -19.29 6.97 3.84
CA PRO A 32 -18.62 6.09 4.78
C PRO A 32 -18.14 4.82 4.06
N PRO A 33 -16.99 4.24 4.48
CA PRO A 33 -16.50 2.99 3.91
C PRO A 33 -17.54 1.87 4.11
N ALA A 34 -17.67 1.01 3.10
CA ALA A 34 -18.58 -0.13 3.13
C ALA A 34 -17.84 -1.44 3.44
N TRP A 35 -18.56 -2.40 4.02
CA TRP A 35 -18.14 -3.80 4.17
C TRP A 35 -16.76 -3.96 4.82
N ASP A 36 -15.85 -4.70 4.18
CA ASP A 36 -14.52 -5.00 4.71
C ASP A 36 -13.67 -3.74 4.92
N TYR A 37 -13.88 -2.68 4.13
CA TYR A 37 -13.14 -1.43 4.29
C TYR A 37 -13.42 -0.79 5.65
N ALA A 38 -14.68 -0.83 6.09
CA ALA A 38 -15.07 -0.33 7.40
C ALA A 38 -14.48 -1.19 8.53
N ASN A 39 -14.52 -2.51 8.39
CA ASN A 39 -13.94 -3.45 9.35
C ASN A 39 -12.42 -3.25 9.49
N HIS A 40 -11.69 -3.06 8.39
CA HIS A 40 -10.27 -2.77 8.44
C HIS A 40 -9.98 -1.40 9.09
N LEU A 41 -10.81 -0.39 8.83
CA LEU A 41 -10.66 0.93 9.45
C LEU A 41 -10.90 0.86 10.97
N GLU A 42 -11.93 0.13 11.42
CA GLU A 42 -12.17 -0.12 12.84
C GLU A 42 -10.95 -0.81 13.50
N ARG A 43 -10.37 -1.80 12.83
CA ARG A 43 -9.17 -2.50 13.30
C ARG A 43 -7.94 -1.59 13.39
N MET A 44 -7.81 -0.62 12.49
CA MET A 44 -6.78 0.41 12.58
C MET A 44 -6.96 1.24 13.87
N VAL A 45 -8.17 1.72 14.15
CA VAL A 45 -8.43 2.49 15.37
C VAL A 45 -8.16 1.64 16.61
N ALA A 46 -8.65 0.41 16.64
CA ALA A 46 -8.44 -0.48 17.77
C ALA A 46 -6.95 -0.85 17.97
N CYS A 47 -6.18 -1.03 16.90
CA CYS A 47 -4.74 -1.23 17.04
C CYS A 47 -4.04 0.03 17.54
N ALA A 48 -4.52 1.24 17.20
CA ALA A 48 -3.97 2.48 17.76
C ALA A 48 -4.11 2.54 19.28
N ASP A 49 -5.29 2.14 19.80
CA ASP A 49 -5.59 2.05 21.23
C ASP A 49 -4.77 0.97 21.93
N ASP A 50 -4.67 -0.22 21.32
CA ASP A 50 -3.88 -1.32 21.89
C ASP A 50 -2.38 -0.96 21.93
N LEU A 51 -1.86 -0.33 20.88
CA LEU A 51 -0.48 0.17 20.84
C LEU A 51 -0.24 1.27 21.90
N ALA A 52 -1.21 2.16 22.13
CA ALA A 52 -1.09 3.22 23.13
C ALA A 52 -1.09 2.65 24.56
N ALA A 53 -1.87 1.60 24.78
CA ALA A 53 -1.97 0.89 26.06
C ALA A 53 -0.89 -0.19 26.25
N GLY A 54 0.03 -0.40 25.30
CA GLY A 54 1.06 -1.44 25.37
C GLY A 54 0.51 -2.87 25.29
N ARG A 55 -0.70 -3.08 24.77
CA ARG A 55 -1.41 -4.37 24.73
C ARG A 55 -1.03 -5.20 23.49
N LEU A 56 0.26 -5.51 23.32
CA LEU A 56 0.77 -6.21 22.14
C LEU A 56 0.12 -7.59 21.92
N ARG A 57 -0.17 -8.31 23.00
CA ARG A 57 -0.85 -9.61 22.92
C ARG A 57 -2.26 -9.48 22.32
N ALA A 58 -3.00 -8.44 22.71
CA ALA A 58 -4.34 -8.19 22.19
C ALA A 58 -4.32 -7.90 20.69
N ILE A 59 -3.28 -7.22 20.18
CA ILE A 59 -3.09 -6.98 18.74
C ILE A 59 -2.98 -8.30 17.97
N LEU A 60 -2.20 -9.26 18.49
CA LEU A 60 -1.99 -10.56 17.84
C LEU A 60 -3.22 -11.47 17.92
N GLU A 61 -3.97 -11.40 19.02
CA GLU A 61 -5.14 -12.27 19.27
C GLU A 61 -6.44 -11.70 18.67
N ARG A 62 -6.46 -10.43 18.24
CA ARG A 62 -7.66 -9.73 17.75
C ARG A 62 -8.31 -10.40 16.55
N SER A 63 -7.55 -11.12 15.74
CA SER A 63 -8.10 -11.81 14.58
C SER A 63 -7.31 -13.06 14.25
N SER A 64 -8.01 -14.18 14.16
CA SER A 64 -7.50 -15.43 13.61
C SER A 64 -7.43 -15.43 12.08
N PHE A 65 -8.02 -14.44 11.42
CA PHE A 65 -8.17 -14.39 9.96
C PHE A 65 -7.27 -13.34 9.30
N TYR A 66 -7.18 -12.12 9.84
CA TYR A 66 -6.37 -11.06 9.25
C TYR A 66 -5.17 -10.71 10.13
N PRO A 67 -3.94 -10.74 9.58
CA PRO A 67 -2.75 -10.34 10.32
C PRO A 67 -2.75 -8.83 10.63
N PRO A 68 -2.11 -8.40 11.74
CA PRO A 68 -2.22 -7.03 12.23
C PRO A 68 -1.35 -6.03 11.45
N LEU A 69 -0.48 -6.49 10.54
CA LEU A 69 0.53 -5.64 9.91
C LEU A 69 -0.07 -4.39 9.26
N VAL A 70 -1.07 -4.54 8.39
CA VAL A 70 -1.67 -3.41 7.66
C VAL A 70 -2.46 -2.47 8.58
N PRO A 71 -3.44 -2.94 9.40
CA PRO A 71 -4.17 -2.04 10.28
C PRO A 71 -3.24 -1.35 11.28
N CYS A 72 -2.23 -2.02 11.83
CA CYS A 72 -1.30 -1.39 12.77
C CYS A 72 -0.30 -0.44 12.10
N THR A 73 0.11 -0.70 10.85
CA THR A 73 0.86 0.29 10.07
C THR A 73 0.01 1.54 9.87
N ALA A 74 -1.27 1.38 9.53
CA ALA A 74 -2.20 2.49 9.42
C ALA A 74 -2.40 3.21 10.76
N SER A 75 -2.41 2.51 11.90
CA SER A 75 -2.49 3.14 13.23
C SER A 75 -1.32 4.08 13.51
N LEU A 76 -0.11 3.73 13.05
CA LEU A 76 1.06 4.60 13.20
C LEU A 76 0.92 5.86 12.34
N VAL A 77 0.42 5.73 11.11
CA VAL A 77 0.12 6.88 10.24
C VAL A 77 -1.00 7.73 10.83
N TYR A 78 -2.03 7.09 11.38
CA TYR A 78 -3.20 7.74 11.99
C TYR A 78 -2.81 8.66 13.14
N ARG A 79 -1.79 8.30 13.95
CA ARG A 79 -1.26 9.18 15.00
C ARG A 79 -0.64 10.49 14.49
N LEU A 80 -0.27 10.54 13.21
CA LEU A 80 0.37 11.70 12.58
C LEU A 80 -0.60 12.48 11.69
N MET A 81 -1.83 11.98 11.50
CA MET A 81 -2.81 12.52 10.56
C MET A 81 -4.06 12.99 11.28
N PRO A 82 -4.73 14.06 10.79
CA PRO A 82 -5.93 14.58 11.42
C PRO A 82 -7.19 13.74 11.12
N SER A 83 -7.09 12.71 10.26
CA SER A 83 -8.22 11.91 9.78
C SER A 83 -7.84 10.45 9.61
N ASP A 84 -8.78 9.57 9.97
CA ASP A 84 -8.79 8.14 9.74
C ASP A 84 -8.76 7.78 8.25
N ALA A 85 -9.59 8.43 7.43
CA ALA A 85 -9.57 8.28 5.97
C ALA A 85 -8.24 8.75 5.38
N ALA A 86 -7.68 9.88 5.82
CA ALA A 86 -6.37 10.29 5.34
C ALA A 86 -5.28 9.26 5.68
N ALA A 87 -5.29 8.72 6.90
CA ALA A 87 -4.32 7.74 7.35
C ALA A 87 -4.41 6.41 6.60
N ALA A 88 -5.63 5.91 6.38
CA ALA A 88 -5.87 4.70 5.62
C ALA A 88 -5.37 4.84 4.17
N GLN A 89 -5.68 5.95 3.51
CA GLN A 89 -5.32 6.20 2.10
C GLN A 89 -3.81 6.37 1.95
N VAL A 90 -3.17 7.12 2.84
CA VAL A 90 -1.70 7.24 2.87
C VAL A 90 -1.08 5.86 3.06
N THR A 91 -1.63 5.02 3.94
CA THR A 91 -1.11 3.66 4.15
C THR A 91 -1.18 2.81 2.89
N ILE A 92 -2.31 2.84 2.17
CA ILE A 92 -2.45 2.12 0.91
C ILE A 92 -1.48 2.64 -0.15
N LEU A 93 -1.28 3.96 -0.24
CA LEU A 93 -0.27 4.55 -1.13
C LEU A 93 1.16 4.15 -0.74
N LEU A 94 1.48 4.02 0.55
CA LEU A 94 2.78 3.48 0.97
C LEU A 94 2.98 2.04 0.47
N PHE A 95 1.96 1.20 0.57
CA PHE A 95 2.02 -0.17 0.02
C PHE A 95 2.03 -0.22 -1.50
N LEU A 96 1.35 0.70 -2.20
CA LEU A 96 1.50 0.87 -3.65
C LEU A 96 2.96 1.16 -4.00
N GLY A 97 3.58 2.13 -3.31
CA GLY A 97 4.98 2.50 -3.50
C GLY A 97 5.91 1.31 -3.27
N LEU A 98 5.67 0.55 -2.19
CA LEU A 98 6.41 -0.68 -1.91
C LEU A 98 6.26 -1.70 -3.06
N GLY A 99 5.05 -1.94 -3.54
CA GLY A 99 4.79 -2.88 -4.63
C GLY A 99 5.43 -2.45 -5.94
N VAL A 100 5.40 -1.15 -6.27
CA VAL A 100 6.09 -0.57 -7.44
C VAL A 100 7.59 -0.79 -7.36
N VAL A 101 8.19 -0.46 -6.22
CA VAL A 101 9.64 -0.63 -6.00
C VAL A 101 10.01 -2.11 -6.03
N ALA A 102 9.27 -2.96 -5.33
CA ALA A 102 9.53 -4.40 -5.30
C ALA A 102 9.41 -5.04 -6.69
N THR A 103 8.37 -4.70 -7.45
CA THR A 103 8.16 -5.19 -8.82
C THR A 103 9.28 -4.73 -9.75
N TYR A 104 9.71 -3.46 -9.64
CA TYR A 104 10.84 -2.95 -10.40
C TYR A 104 12.11 -3.73 -10.06
N LEU A 105 12.45 -3.85 -8.77
CA LEU A 105 13.66 -4.53 -8.31
C LEU A 105 13.68 -6.02 -8.67
N LEU A 106 12.52 -6.68 -8.62
CA LEU A 106 12.33 -8.04 -9.10
C LEU A 106 12.59 -8.13 -10.60
N GLY A 107 11.98 -7.25 -11.40
CA GLY A 107 12.21 -7.18 -12.85
C GLY A 107 13.69 -6.95 -13.19
N ARG A 108 14.39 -6.11 -12.41
CA ARG A 108 15.82 -5.82 -12.59
C ARG A 108 16.73 -7.03 -12.43
N ARG A 109 16.24 -8.14 -11.87
CA ARG A 109 16.96 -9.42 -11.79
C ARG A 109 17.00 -10.17 -13.11
N PHE A 110 16.01 -9.98 -13.96
CA PHE A 110 15.82 -10.77 -15.18
C PHE A 110 15.88 -9.92 -16.46
N PHE A 111 15.62 -8.62 -16.36
CA PHE A 111 15.44 -7.73 -17.51
C PHE A 111 16.19 -6.40 -17.36
N ASP A 112 16.28 -5.65 -18.45
CA ASP A 112 16.89 -4.32 -18.48
C ASP A 112 16.04 -3.26 -17.73
N PRO A 113 16.57 -2.06 -17.44
CA PRO A 113 15.87 -1.05 -16.67
C PRO A 113 14.55 -0.58 -17.30
N THR A 114 14.44 -0.56 -18.63
CA THR A 114 13.22 -0.11 -19.32
C THR A 114 12.12 -1.15 -19.14
N ALA A 115 12.40 -2.43 -19.46
CA ALA A 115 11.43 -3.51 -19.30
C ALA A 115 10.96 -3.65 -17.83
N SER A 116 11.89 -3.49 -16.88
CA SER A 116 11.57 -3.53 -15.44
C SER A 116 10.67 -2.38 -15.01
N ALA A 117 10.90 -1.17 -15.55
CA ALA A 117 10.04 -0.02 -15.29
C ALA A 117 8.64 -0.23 -15.89
N VAL A 118 8.55 -0.77 -17.11
CA VAL A 118 7.26 -1.11 -17.74
C VAL A 118 6.48 -2.11 -16.88
N ALA A 119 7.11 -3.16 -16.37
CA ALA A 119 6.44 -4.11 -15.47
C ALA A 119 5.90 -3.46 -14.19
N ALA A 120 6.68 -2.57 -13.58
CA ALA A 120 6.25 -1.83 -12.38
C ALA A 120 5.13 -0.83 -12.68
N VAL A 121 5.14 -0.18 -13.86
CA VAL A 121 4.03 0.66 -14.32
C VAL A 121 2.78 -0.19 -14.54
N MET A 122 2.89 -1.33 -15.23
CA MET A 122 1.77 -2.24 -15.44
C MET A 122 1.15 -2.72 -14.13
N PHE A 123 1.97 -3.03 -13.12
CA PHE A 123 1.49 -3.31 -11.77
C PHE A 123 0.72 -2.12 -11.18
N ALA A 124 1.32 -0.93 -11.18
CA ALA A 124 0.74 0.27 -10.56
C ALA A 124 -0.58 0.69 -11.22
N THR A 125 -0.69 0.52 -12.53
CA THR A 125 -1.84 0.95 -13.34
C THR A 125 -2.80 -0.19 -13.67
N ALA A 126 -2.58 -1.40 -13.13
CA ALA A 126 -3.53 -2.48 -13.28
C ALA A 126 -4.90 -2.05 -12.72
N PRO A 127 -6.03 -2.28 -13.42
CA PRO A 127 -7.33 -1.75 -13.01
C PRO A 127 -7.69 -2.09 -11.57
N PHE A 128 -7.41 -3.32 -11.13
CA PHE A 128 -7.66 -3.74 -9.75
C PHE A 128 -6.74 -3.04 -8.74
N VAL A 129 -5.47 -2.82 -9.07
CA VAL A 129 -4.55 -2.07 -8.18
C VAL A 129 -5.02 -0.64 -8.01
N VAL A 130 -5.40 0.04 -9.10
CA VAL A 130 -5.97 1.40 -9.04
C VAL A 130 -7.28 1.42 -8.27
N PHE A 131 -8.14 0.41 -8.42
CA PHE A 131 -9.34 0.30 -7.59
C PHE A 131 -9.00 0.13 -6.10
N SER A 132 -8.01 -0.72 -5.78
CA SER A 132 -7.56 -0.94 -4.41
C SER A 132 -6.91 0.28 -3.78
N THR A 133 -6.39 1.26 -4.55
CA THR A 133 -5.86 2.50 -3.97
C THR A 133 -6.94 3.43 -3.42
N LEU A 134 -8.20 3.21 -3.81
CA LEU A 134 -9.34 3.99 -3.35
C LEU A 134 -9.99 3.40 -2.08
N ASN A 135 -9.65 2.17 -1.72
CA ASN A 135 -10.32 1.41 -0.67
C ASN A 135 -9.31 0.87 0.35
N PHE A 136 -9.60 1.02 1.65
CA PHE A 136 -8.72 0.48 2.69
C PHE A 136 -8.91 -1.03 2.83
N GLN A 137 -8.19 -1.79 2.01
CA GLN A 137 -8.25 -3.26 1.95
C GLN A 137 -6.85 -3.88 1.94
N LEU A 138 -6.78 -5.19 2.13
CA LEU A 138 -5.52 -5.92 2.31
C LEU A 138 -4.91 -6.44 1.01
N ASP A 139 -5.65 -6.45 -0.10
CA ASP A 139 -5.21 -7.08 -1.35
C ASP A 139 -3.95 -6.43 -1.93
N LEU A 140 -3.94 -5.09 -2.04
CA LEU A 140 -2.78 -4.36 -2.53
C LEU A 140 -1.58 -4.45 -1.57
N PRO A 141 -1.73 -4.23 -0.25
CA PRO A 141 -0.66 -4.52 0.71
C PRO A 141 -0.10 -5.93 0.61
N LEU A 142 -0.96 -6.96 0.48
CA LEU A 142 -0.55 -8.34 0.34
C LEU A 142 0.24 -8.57 -0.95
N ALA A 143 -0.26 -8.05 -2.08
CA ALA A 143 0.44 -8.15 -3.37
C ALA A 143 1.82 -7.47 -3.32
N ALA A 144 1.93 -6.30 -2.68
CA ALA A 144 3.19 -5.59 -2.51
C ALA A 144 4.20 -6.38 -1.66
N VAL A 145 3.75 -6.95 -0.53
CA VAL A 145 4.61 -7.76 0.34
C VAL A 145 4.99 -9.08 -0.33
N ALA A 146 4.11 -9.70 -1.11
CA ALA A 146 4.43 -10.89 -1.90
C ALA A 146 5.49 -10.60 -2.97
N ALA A 147 5.37 -9.48 -3.70
CA ALA A 147 6.38 -9.05 -4.65
C ALA A 147 7.74 -8.78 -3.97
N LEU A 148 7.73 -8.14 -2.79
CA LEU A 148 8.93 -7.93 -1.98
C LEU A 148 9.54 -9.26 -1.54
N PHE A 149 8.72 -10.19 -1.06
CA PHE A 149 9.16 -11.52 -0.64
C PHE A 149 9.87 -12.25 -1.78
N LEU A 150 9.28 -12.28 -2.98
CA LEU A 150 9.91 -12.91 -4.15
C LEU A 150 11.25 -12.25 -4.50
N TYR A 151 11.32 -10.92 -4.45
CA TYR A 151 12.58 -10.21 -4.66
C TYR A 151 13.65 -10.57 -3.62
N VAL A 152 13.27 -10.66 -2.34
CA VAL A 152 14.19 -11.04 -1.26
C VAL A 152 14.62 -12.50 -1.37
N LEU A 153 13.69 -13.41 -1.68
CA LEU A 153 13.95 -14.83 -1.87
C LEU A 153 14.92 -15.07 -3.04
N LEU A 154 14.77 -14.34 -4.14
CA LEU A 154 15.68 -14.44 -5.29
C LEU A 154 16.97 -13.63 -5.09
N ARG A 155 17.15 -13.04 -3.90
CA ARG A 155 18.36 -12.34 -3.50
C ARG A 155 19.38 -13.23 -2.80
N THR A 156 18.91 -14.32 -2.20
CA THR A 156 19.73 -15.35 -1.54
C THR A 156 20.35 -16.26 -2.58
#